data_AF-A0A6J0PEK3-F1
#
_entry.id   AF-A0A6J0PEK3-F1
#
_cell.length_a   1.000
_cell.length_b   1.000
_cell.length_c   1.000
_cell.angle_alpha   90.00
_cell.angle_beta   90.00
_cell.angle_gamma   90.00
#
_symmetry.space_group_name_H-M   'P 1'
#
loop_
_entity.id
_entity.type
_entity.pdbx_description
1 polymer ?
#
loop_
_entity_poly.entity_id
_entity_poly.type
_entity_poly.pdbx_seq_one_letter_code
_entity_poly.pdbx_strand_id
1 'polypeptide(L)'
;METGIVVVEKVGGKSTVTRCFSKYPVKLIVPNKVGSSKTDAVWIYTLSYGGGIVSGDRISLSIGVGDGCTAAVTTQASTKVYKSVDSKCSEQALEVLLEQGSACSIAERMQEYHVIAMVIMLGPKLKHVQNQVQEEVKKMMSRHFRVPTPTPGRYMRSESQSDATRPAFVASCSAFGPQAIGVVVRIAAVTTESVYMFLRHHLATLELFLGVTPYQ
;
A
#
# COMPACT_ATOMS: atom_id res chain seq x y z
N MET A 1 -9.71 11.19 -17.28
CA MET A 1 -10.95 10.39 -17.39
C MET A 1 -10.67 9.01 -16.88
N GLU A 2 -11.46 8.53 -15.92
CA GLU A 2 -11.34 7.20 -15.34
C GLU A 2 -11.56 6.11 -16.40
N THR A 3 -10.81 5.02 -16.31
CA THR A 3 -11.00 3.81 -17.15
C THR A 3 -11.90 2.77 -16.51
N GLY A 4 -12.08 2.83 -15.19
CA GLY A 4 -13.03 2.01 -14.47
C GLY A 4 -13.55 2.66 -13.20
N ILE A 5 -14.80 2.39 -12.85
CA ILE A 5 -15.48 2.87 -11.65
C ILE A 5 -16.30 1.71 -11.07
N VAL A 6 -16.19 1.49 -9.76
CA VAL A 6 -17.12 0.65 -9.00
C VAL A 6 -17.61 1.42 -7.77
N VAL A 7 -18.90 1.35 -7.50
CA VAL A 7 -19.49 1.85 -6.24
C VAL A 7 -20.27 0.72 -5.61
N VAL A 8 -19.99 0.46 -4.33
CA VAL A 8 -20.66 -0.53 -3.49
C VAL A 8 -21.41 0.20 -2.38
N GLU A 9 -22.71 -0.01 -2.30
CA GLU A 9 -23.58 0.62 -1.30
C GLU A 9 -24.42 -0.44 -0.58
N LYS A 10 -24.97 -0.05 0.58
CA LYS A 10 -25.94 -0.87 1.29
C LYS A 10 -27.30 -0.76 0.62
N VAL A 11 -27.74 -1.86 0.01
CA VAL A 11 -29.09 -2.01 -0.56
C VAL A 11 -29.78 -3.18 0.13
N GLY A 12 -30.92 -2.92 0.77
CA GLY A 12 -31.66 -3.95 1.51
C GLY A 12 -30.84 -4.63 2.62
N GLY A 13 -29.94 -3.88 3.27
CA GLY A 13 -29.05 -4.39 4.32
C GLY A 13 -27.83 -5.17 3.80
N LYS A 14 -27.67 -5.35 2.49
CA LYS A 14 -26.54 -6.07 1.88
C LYS A 14 -25.66 -5.17 1.03
N SER A 15 -24.38 -5.47 1.03
CA SER A 15 -23.36 -4.87 0.16
C SER A 15 -23.73 -5.20 -1.29
N THR A 16 -23.94 -4.17 -2.10
CA THR A 16 -24.43 -4.30 -3.47
C THR A 16 -23.66 -3.34 -4.37
N VAL A 17 -23.21 -3.83 -5.54
CA VAL A 17 -22.63 -2.94 -6.55
C VAL A 17 -23.75 -2.13 -7.21
N THR A 18 -23.76 -0.83 -6.99
CA THR A 18 -24.78 0.09 -7.53
C THR A 18 -24.29 0.84 -8.77
N ARG A 19 -22.96 0.94 -8.94
CA ARG A 19 -22.33 1.48 -10.16
C ARG A 19 -21.17 0.60 -10.57
N CYS A 20 -21.12 0.23 -11.85
CA CYS A 20 -19.99 -0.48 -12.43
C CYS A 20 -19.79 0.01 -13.86
N PHE A 21 -18.64 0.60 -14.14
CA PHE A 21 -18.28 1.09 -15.47
C PHE A 21 -16.84 0.71 -15.75
N SER A 22 -16.55 0.19 -16.93
CA SER A 22 -15.18 -0.03 -17.39
C SER A 22 -15.07 0.20 -18.88
N LYS A 23 -13.94 0.74 -19.31
CA LYS A 23 -13.55 0.83 -20.72
C LYS A 23 -12.12 0.31 -20.90
N TYR A 24 -11.77 0.01 -22.15
CA TYR A 24 -10.42 -0.39 -22.52
C TYR A 24 -9.36 0.54 -21.88
N PRO A 25 -8.27 0.00 -21.30
CA PRO A 25 -7.86 -1.41 -21.33
C PRO A 25 -8.33 -2.25 -20.13
N VAL A 26 -9.31 -1.79 -19.34
CA VAL A 26 -9.85 -2.51 -18.17
C VAL A 26 -11.22 -3.13 -18.44
N LYS A 27 -11.46 -4.30 -17.87
CA LYS A 27 -12.79 -4.90 -17.71
C LYS A 27 -13.05 -5.21 -16.24
N LEU A 28 -14.23 -4.84 -15.77
CA LEU A 28 -14.71 -5.17 -14.42
C LEU A 28 -15.75 -6.28 -14.50
N ILE A 29 -15.61 -7.31 -13.68
CA ILE A 29 -16.57 -8.41 -13.56
C ILE A 29 -17.04 -8.50 -12.12
N VAL A 30 -18.36 -8.42 -11.93
CA VAL A 30 -19.04 -8.59 -10.65
C VAL A 30 -19.89 -9.85 -10.74
N PRO A 31 -19.40 -11.02 -10.29
CA PRO A 31 -20.19 -12.23 -10.28
C PRO A 31 -21.34 -12.15 -9.27
N ASN A 32 -22.53 -12.56 -9.71
CA ASN A 32 -23.74 -12.53 -8.87
C ASN A 32 -23.86 -13.72 -7.90
N LYS A 33 -22.98 -14.74 -8.01
CA LYS A 33 -23.07 -16.01 -7.25
C LYS A 33 -21.71 -16.50 -6.77
N VAL A 34 -21.01 -15.69 -5.97
CA VAL A 34 -19.67 -16.01 -5.44
C VAL A 34 -19.68 -16.68 -4.06
N GLY A 35 -20.86 -16.96 -3.50
CA GLY A 35 -20.96 -17.59 -2.19
C GLY A 35 -22.39 -17.90 -1.79
N SER A 36 -22.57 -18.22 -0.51
CA SER A 36 -23.88 -18.46 0.10
C SER A 36 -24.75 -17.21 0.04
N SER A 37 -26.08 -17.38 -0.03
CA SER A 37 -27.04 -16.26 0.05
C SER A 37 -26.97 -15.49 1.38
N LYS A 38 -26.31 -16.06 2.40
CA LYS A 38 -26.02 -15.45 3.70
C LYS A 38 -24.79 -14.54 3.70
N THR A 39 -23.94 -14.62 2.68
CA THR A 39 -22.72 -13.82 2.59
C THR A 39 -23.07 -12.39 2.20
N ASP A 40 -22.65 -11.43 3.02
CA ASP A 40 -22.80 -9.99 2.79
C ASP A 40 -21.49 -9.40 2.28
N ALA A 41 -21.09 -9.80 1.07
CA ALA A 41 -19.90 -9.28 0.40
C ALA A 41 -20.05 -9.36 -1.11
N VAL A 42 -19.54 -8.35 -1.82
CA VAL A 42 -19.44 -8.38 -3.29
C VAL A 42 -18.03 -8.75 -3.71
N TRP A 43 -17.91 -9.52 -4.79
CA TRP A 43 -16.61 -9.80 -5.40
C TRP A 43 -16.50 -9.00 -6.69
N ILE A 44 -15.34 -8.38 -6.89
CA ILE A 44 -15.05 -7.55 -8.04
C ILE A 44 -13.72 -8.05 -8.62
N TYR A 45 -13.77 -8.54 -9.85
CA TYR A 45 -12.57 -8.89 -10.61
C TYR A 45 -12.19 -7.73 -11.53
N THR A 46 -10.97 -7.26 -11.36
CA THR A 46 -10.32 -6.25 -12.20
C THR A 46 -9.43 -6.97 -13.21
N LEU A 47 -9.70 -6.77 -14.49
CA LEU A 47 -9.03 -7.46 -15.59
C LEU A 47 -8.41 -6.44 -16.54
N SER A 48 -7.24 -6.75 -17.09
CA SER A 48 -6.71 -6.04 -18.26
C SER A 48 -6.95 -6.85 -19.52
N TYR A 49 -7.34 -6.17 -20.60
CA TYR A 49 -7.41 -6.80 -21.91
C TYR A 49 -5.99 -7.19 -22.36
N GLY A 50 -5.80 -8.44 -22.82
CA GLY A 50 -4.50 -8.90 -23.34
C GLY A 50 -3.55 -9.55 -22.32
N GLY A 51 -4.00 -9.82 -21.08
CA GLY A 51 -3.23 -10.60 -20.10
C GLY A 51 -2.10 -9.83 -19.40
N GLY A 52 -2.08 -8.50 -19.55
CA GLY A 52 -1.13 -7.61 -18.89
C GLY A 52 -1.37 -6.15 -19.27
N ILE A 53 -0.43 -5.29 -18.89
CA ILE A 53 -0.37 -3.86 -19.22
C ILE A 53 0.65 -3.71 -20.34
N VAL A 54 0.27 -3.07 -21.44
CA VAL A 54 1.12 -2.84 -22.61
C VAL A 54 1.53 -1.38 -22.75
N SER A 55 2.51 -1.12 -23.60
CA SER A 55 3.06 0.22 -23.81
C SER A 55 1.98 1.22 -24.26
N GLY A 56 1.86 2.33 -23.52
CA GLY A 56 0.87 3.36 -23.76
C GLY A 56 -0.46 3.20 -23.01
N ASP A 57 -0.67 2.07 -22.32
CA ASP A 57 -1.85 1.89 -21.47
C ASP A 57 -1.87 2.93 -20.34
N ARG A 58 -3.03 3.56 -20.13
CA ARG A 58 -3.27 4.46 -19.00
C ARG A 58 -4.51 3.99 -18.26
N ILE A 59 -4.31 3.26 -17.17
CA ILE A 59 -5.36 2.69 -16.34
C ILE A 59 -5.58 3.60 -15.14
N SER A 60 -6.82 4.04 -14.95
CA SER A 60 -7.30 4.75 -13.76
C SER A 60 -8.57 4.06 -13.29
N LEU A 61 -8.52 3.48 -12.09
CA LEU A 61 -9.62 2.74 -11.48
C LEU A 61 -10.02 3.44 -10.18
N SER A 62 -11.31 3.73 -10.03
CA SER A 62 -11.89 4.32 -8.82
C SER A 62 -12.88 3.35 -8.19
N ILE A 63 -12.76 3.12 -6.89
CA ILE A 63 -13.60 2.17 -6.14
C ILE A 63 -14.14 2.88 -4.90
N GLY A 64 -15.45 3.07 -4.83
CA GLY A 64 -16.16 3.52 -3.64
C GLY A 64 -16.79 2.34 -2.90
N VAL A 65 -16.53 2.24 -1.59
CA VAL A 65 -17.19 1.28 -0.71
C VAL A 65 -17.88 2.05 0.41
N GLY A 66 -19.20 2.00 0.41
CA GLY A 66 -20.05 2.67 1.39
C GLY A 66 -19.91 2.08 2.80
N ASP A 67 -20.39 2.81 3.79
CA ASP A 67 -20.29 2.38 5.18
C ASP A 67 -20.96 1.02 5.43
N GLY A 68 -20.31 0.20 6.25
CA GLY A 68 -20.74 -1.16 6.56
C GLY A 68 -20.77 -2.13 5.37
N CYS A 69 -20.35 -1.71 4.17
CA CYS A 69 -20.26 -2.60 3.01
C CYS A 69 -18.97 -3.42 3.05
N THR A 70 -19.04 -4.62 2.48
CA THR A 70 -17.88 -5.49 2.29
C THR A 70 -17.68 -5.77 0.79
N ALA A 71 -16.48 -5.48 0.30
CA ALA A 71 -16.10 -5.72 -1.09
C ALA A 71 -14.74 -6.41 -1.16
N ALA A 72 -14.66 -7.51 -1.90
CA ALA A 72 -13.42 -8.18 -2.26
C ALA A 72 -13.04 -7.79 -3.68
N VAL A 73 -12.03 -6.92 -3.81
CA VAL A 73 -11.49 -6.51 -5.12
C VAL A 73 -10.25 -7.34 -5.41
N THR A 74 -10.24 -8.05 -6.53
CA THR A 74 -9.15 -8.93 -6.93
C THR A 74 -8.72 -8.65 -8.36
N THR A 75 -7.47 -8.91 -8.69
CA THR A 75 -6.94 -8.91 -10.06
C THR A 75 -6.92 -10.33 -10.61
N GLN A 76 -6.74 -10.50 -11.92
CA GLN A 76 -6.35 -11.80 -12.46
C GLN A 76 -4.95 -12.14 -11.94
N ALA A 77 -4.86 -13.21 -11.12
CA ALA A 77 -3.67 -13.93 -10.63
C ALA A 77 -2.31 -13.19 -10.73
N SER A 78 -1.79 -12.96 -11.94
CA SER A 78 -0.61 -12.13 -12.19
C SER A 78 -0.91 -11.04 -13.23
N THR A 79 -0.67 -9.77 -12.90
CA THR A 79 -0.63 -8.68 -13.89
C THR A 79 0.75 -8.65 -14.53
N LYS A 80 0.87 -9.02 -15.80
CA LYS A 80 2.13 -8.90 -16.55
C LYS A 80 2.31 -7.47 -17.04
N VAL A 81 3.52 -6.93 -16.98
CA VAL A 81 3.85 -5.63 -17.56
C VAL A 81 4.79 -5.86 -18.74
N TYR A 82 4.37 -5.48 -19.94
CA TYR A 82 5.14 -5.66 -21.17
C TYR A 82 6.12 -4.49 -21.37
N LYS A 83 7.15 -4.72 -22.20
CA LYS A 83 8.15 -3.70 -22.52
C LYS A 83 7.50 -2.46 -23.15
N SER A 84 8.00 -1.29 -22.77
CA SER A 84 7.67 -0.03 -23.43
C SER A 84 8.25 -0.01 -24.86
N VAL A 85 7.49 0.50 -25.81
CA VAL A 85 7.82 0.68 -27.23
C VAL A 85 7.60 2.15 -27.59
N ASP A 86 8.41 2.71 -28.49
CA ASP A 86 8.30 4.10 -28.95
C ASP A 86 8.31 5.15 -27.81
N SER A 87 9.02 4.89 -26.72
CA SER A 87 9.05 5.75 -25.51
C SER A 87 7.69 5.96 -24.84
N LYS A 88 6.68 5.12 -25.14
CA LYS A 88 5.34 5.23 -24.53
C LYS A 88 5.32 4.57 -23.15
N CYS A 89 5.09 5.37 -22.12
CA CYS A 89 4.92 4.91 -20.76
C CYS A 89 3.54 4.25 -20.57
N SER A 90 3.50 3.17 -19.79
CA SER A 90 2.25 2.61 -19.27
C SER A 90 2.04 3.05 -17.83
N GLU A 91 0.82 3.38 -17.45
CA GLU A 91 0.45 3.91 -16.13
C GLU A 91 -0.75 3.14 -15.57
N GLN A 92 -0.71 2.85 -14.27
CA GLN A 92 -1.85 2.29 -13.54
C GLN A 92 -2.01 3.03 -12.22
N ALA A 93 -3.19 3.61 -12.01
CA ALA A 93 -3.60 4.27 -10.78
C ALA A 93 -4.88 3.62 -10.24
N LEU A 94 -4.91 3.37 -8.93
CA LEU A 94 -6.06 2.86 -8.20
C LEU A 94 -6.38 3.83 -7.06
N GLU A 95 -7.59 4.35 -7.06
CA GLU A 95 -8.15 5.17 -6.00
C GLU A 95 -9.26 4.40 -5.29
N VAL A 96 -9.21 4.33 -3.96
CA VAL A 96 -10.20 3.63 -3.15
C VAL A 96 -10.73 4.60 -2.10
N LEU A 97 -12.04 4.85 -2.16
CA LEU A 97 -12.78 5.63 -1.18
C LEU A 97 -13.56 4.68 -0.28
N LEU A 98 -13.27 4.71 1.01
CA LEU A 98 -13.99 3.94 2.03
C LEU A 98 -14.80 4.92 2.87
N GLU A 99 -16.12 4.84 2.79
CA GLU A 99 -16.98 5.61 3.68
C GLU A 99 -16.99 4.97 5.08
N GLN A 100 -16.86 5.79 6.12
CA GLN A 100 -17.05 5.39 7.51
C GLN A 100 -18.28 6.09 8.05
N GLY A 101 -19.27 5.33 8.52
CA GLY A 101 -20.51 5.85 9.11
C GLY A 101 -20.31 6.39 10.51
N SER A 102 -19.19 6.03 11.15
CA SER A 102 -18.69 6.67 12.36
C SER A 102 -17.54 7.58 11.95
N ALA A 103 -17.64 8.89 12.18
CA ALA A 103 -16.52 9.82 12.05
C ALA A 103 -15.47 9.50 13.12
N CYS A 104 -14.67 8.46 12.87
CA CYS A 104 -13.53 8.10 13.68
C CYS A 104 -12.48 9.19 13.49
N SER A 105 -12.05 9.79 14.60
CA SER A 105 -10.96 10.76 14.59
C SER A 105 -9.69 10.12 14.01
N ILE A 106 -8.82 10.96 13.45
CA ILE A 106 -7.51 10.48 12.98
C ILE A 106 -6.72 9.80 14.12
N ALA A 107 -6.87 10.27 15.36
CA ALA A 107 -6.25 9.69 16.53
C ALA A 107 -6.71 8.25 16.80
N GLU A 108 -8.03 8.00 16.75
CA GLU A 108 -8.59 6.65 16.90
C GLU A 108 -8.16 5.71 15.77
N ARG A 109 -8.03 6.22 14.53
CA ARG A 109 -7.49 5.40 13.42
C ARG A 109 -6.01 5.08 13.56
N MET A 110 -5.22 6.03 14.07
CA MET A 110 -3.78 5.86 14.22
C MET A 110 -3.40 5.03 15.46
N GLN A 111 -4.35 4.79 16.38
CA GLN A 111 -4.17 3.96 17.58
C GLN A 111 -2.97 4.47 18.40
N GLU A 112 -1.98 3.62 18.65
CA GLU A 112 -0.77 3.93 19.43
C GLU A 112 0.27 4.74 18.65
N TYR A 113 0.14 4.81 17.32
CA TYR A 113 1.02 5.64 16.51
C TYR A 113 0.47 7.07 16.52
N HIS A 114 1.27 8.03 16.97
CA HIS A 114 0.84 9.43 17.05
C HIS A 114 1.51 10.31 15.99
N VAL A 115 2.44 9.75 15.23
CA VAL A 115 3.28 10.51 14.29
C VAL A 115 3.39 9.78 12.98
N ILE A 116 3.11 10.49 11.88
CA ILE A 116 3.36 10.03 10.52
C ILE A 116 4.29 11.04 9.84
N ALA A 117 5.28 10.55 9.11
CA ALA A 117 6.14 11.37 8.27
C ALA A 117 6.27 10.77 6.87
N MET A 118 6.38 11.63 5.88
CA MET A 118 6.67 11.25 4.50
C MET A 118 7.88 12.04 4.01
N VAL A 119 8.89 11.34 3.52
CA VAL A 119 10.09 11.94 2.92
C VAL A 119 10.20 11.49 1.48
N ILE A 120 10.33 12.45 0.57
CA ILE A 120 10.53 12.21 -0.85
C ILE A 120 11.93 12.65 -1.21
N MET A 121 12.75 11.73 -1.71
CA MET A 121 14.11 12.01 -2.18
C MET A 121 14.15 11.77 -3.68
N LEU A 122 14.52 12.80 -4.46
CA LEU A 122 14.59 12.72 -5.91
C LEU A 122 15.93 13.27 -6.42
N GLY A 123 16.58 12.53 -7.31
CA GLY A 123 17.71 13.01 -8.08
C GLY A 123 19.00 12.20 -7.91
N PRO A 124 19.91 12.27 -8.89
CA PRO A 124 21.09 11.40 -8.95
C PRO A 124 22.10 11.64 -7.82
N LYS A 125 22.22 12.87 -7.33
CA LYS A 125 23.12 13.23 -6.21
C LYS A 125 22.72 12.55 -4.90
N LEU A 126 21.47 12.14 -4.75
CA LEU A 126 20.93 11.52 -3.54
C LEU A 126 20.97 9.98 -3.58
N LYS A 127 21.49 9.39 -4.66
CA LYS A 127 21.40 7.93 -4.89
C LYS A 127 22.04 7.10 -3.78
N HIS A 128 23.15 7.57 -3.21
CA HIS A 128 23.78 6.91 -2.07
C HIS A 128 22.87 6.90 -0.83
N VAL A 129 22.30 8.06 -0.49
CA VAL A 129 21.38 8.22 0.64
C VAL A 129 20.10 7.40 0.44
N GLN A 130 19.54 7.45 -0.77
CA GLN A 130 18.38 6.64 -1.17
C GLN A 130 18.62 5.13 -0.95
N ASN A 131 19.76 4.60 -1.41
CA ASN A 131 20.11 3.20 -1.24
C ASN A 131 20.31 2.83 0.24
N GLN A 132 21.00 3.68 1.01
CA GLN A 132 21.23 3.45 2.43
C GLN A 132 19.91 3.39 3.22
N VAL A 133 19.00 4.34 2.96
CA VAL A 133 17.69 4.37 3.63
C VAL A 133 16.83 3.18 3.24
N GLN A 134 16.85 2.76 1.97
CA GLN A 134 16.13 1.57 1.52
C GLN A 134 16.59 0.30 2.24
N GLU A 135 17.90 0.06 2.30
CA GLU A 135 18.44 -1.14 2.94
C GLU A 135 18.22 -1.14 4.46
N GLU A 136 18.36 0.00 5.15
CA GLU A 136 18.09 0.07 6.59
C GLU A 136 16.60 -0.09 6.91
N VAL A 137 15.68 0.52 6.14
CA VAL A 137 14.23 0.28 6.32
C VAL A 137 13.89 -1.20 6.10
N LYS A 138 14.45 -1.82 5.06
CA LYS A 138 14.26 -3.25 4.75
C LYS A 138 14.78 -4.15 5.89
N LYS A 139 15.96 -3.85 6.42
CA LYS A 139 16.58 -4.56 7.55
C LYS A 139 15.81 -4.38 8.86
N MET A 140 15.29 -3.18 9.10
CA MET A 140 14.45 -2.89 10.25
C MET A 140 13.13 -3.66 10.16
N MET A 141 12.46 -3.67 9.00
CA MET A 141 11.20 -4.40 8.83
C MET A 141 11.40 -5.92 8.90
N SER A 142 12.49 -6.47 8.36
CA SER A 142 12.74 -7.93 8.39
C SER A 142 12.92 -8.49 9.80
N ARG A 143 13.35 -7.68 10.77
CA ARG A 143 13.44 -8.06 12.19
C ARG A 143 12.07 -8.21 12.85
N HIS A 144 11.11 -7.38 12.45
CA HIS A 144 9.76 -7.36 13.02
C HIS A 144 8.84 -8.44 12.41
N PHE A 145 9.13 -8.90 11.19
CA PHE A 145 8.35 -9.95 10.50
C PHE A 145 9.01 -11.34 10.57
N ARG A 146 9.85 -11.65 11.57
CA ARG A 146 10.35 -13.01 11.77
C ARG A 146 9.18 -13.96 12.11
N VAL A 147 8.73 -14.70 11.11
CA VAL A 147 7.85 -15.86 11.26
C VAL A 147 8.62 -16.93 12.06
N PRO A 148 8.05 -17.53 13.13
CA PRO A 148 8.69 -18.64 13.82
C PRO A 148 8.92 -19.79 12.83
N THR A 149 10.18 -20.17 12.61
CA THR A 149 10.52 -21.36 11.83
C THR A 149 10.02 -22.59 12.61
N PRO A 150 9.20 -23.48 12.02
CA PRO A 150 8.80 -24.69 12.72
C PRO A 150 9.99 -25.65 12.78
N THR A 151 10.59 -25.81 13.96
CA THR A 151 11.54 -26.89 14.24
C THR A 151 10.76 -28.21 14.31
N PRO A 152 11.08 -29.24 13.51
CA PRO A 152 10.44 -30.54 13.65
C PRO A 152 11.02 -31.25 14.88
N GLY A 153 10.22 -31.34 15.94
CA GLY A 153 10.43 -32.30 17.02
C GLY A 153 10.62 -31.70 18.41
N ARG A 154 9.53 -31.61 19.17
CA ARG A 154 9.38 -32.21 20.50
C ARG A 154 8.02 -31.82 21.09
N TYR A 155 7.17 -32.82 21.31
CA TYR A 155 6.07 -32.73 22.24
C TYR A 155 6.61 -32.50 23.65
N MET A 156 6.41 -31.30 24.21
CA MET A 156 6.10 -31.11 25.63
C MET A 156 5.59 -29.68 25.88
N ARG A 157 4.68 -29.61 26.84
CA ARG A 157 3.79 -28.52 27.22
C ARG A 157 4.47 -27.67 28.29
N SER A 158 4.58 -26.35 28.11
CA SER A 158 4.21 -25.30 29.10
C SER A 158 4.63 -23.90 28.64
N GLU A 159 3.68 -22.97 28.79
CA GLU A 159 3.81 -21.56 29.21
C GLU A 159 4.50 -20.48 28.35
N SER A 160 3.76 -19.37 28.26
CA SER A 160 4.05 -18.04 27.71
C SER A 160 4.21 -17.95 26.18
N GLN A 161 3.08 -17.76 25.50
CA GLN A 161 3.04 -17.07 24.22
C GLN A 161 3.76 -15.72 24.40
N SER A 162 4.93 -15.56 23.77
CA SER A 162 5.56 -14.26 23.68
C SER A 162 4.62 -13.36 22.87
N ASP A 163 3.95 -12.47 23.57
CA ASP A 163 3.12 -11.41 23.03
C ASP A 163 3.94 -10.69 21.95
N ALA A 164 3.52 -10.80 20.69
CA ALA A 164 4.18 -10.13 19.57
C ALA A 164 3.88 -8.64 19.70
N THR A 165 4.69 -7.97 20.52
CA THR A 165 4.59 -6.54 20.80
C THR A 165 4.69 -5.78 19.50
N ARG A 166 3.66 -4.97 19.22
CA ARG A 166 3.62 -4.12 18.02
C ARG A 166 4.85 -3.20 18.01
N PRO A 167 5.47 -2.98 16.84
CA PRO A 167 6.67 -2.15 16.78
C PRO A 167 6.36 -0.70 17.14
N ALA A 168 7.17 -0.08 18.00
CA ALA A 168 7.03 1.35 18.33
C ALA A 168 7.31 2.28 17.11
N PHE A 169 7.90 1.73 16.05
CA PHE A 169 8.31 2.44 14.85
C PHE A 169 8.17 1.54 13.62
N VAL A 170 7.44 2.03 12.61
CA VAL A 170 7.24 1.37 11.32
C VAL A 170 7.68 2.31 10.21
N ALA A 171 8.38 1.77 9.22
CA ALA A 171 8.72 2.52 8.02
C ALA A 171 8.55 1.64 6.78
N SER A 172 8.13 2.26 5.69
CA SER A 172 8.10 1.67 4.37
C SER A 172 8.87 2.54 3.40
N CYS A 173 9.45 1.91 2.39
CA CYS A 173 10.27 2.59 1.40
C CYS A 173 9.92 2.07 0.01
N SER A 174 9.63 2.98 -0.93
CA SER A 174 9.23 2.64 -2.29
C SER A 174 10.01 3.49 -3.30
N ALA A 175 10.76 2.83 -4.18
CA ALA A 175 11.42 3.47 -5.30
C ALA A 175 10.41 3.87 -6.39
N PHE A 176 10.69 4.95 -7.11
CA PHE A 176 9.88 5.41 -8.24
C PHE A 176 10.73 6.06 -9.35
N GLY A 177 10.13 6.17 -10.53
CA GLY A 177 10.74 6.73 -11.74
C GLY A 177 11.70 5.77 -12.46
N PRO A 178 12.16 6.13 -13.67
CA PRO A 178 13.08 5.30 -14.45
C PRO A 178 14.35 5.02 -13.64
N GLN A 179 14.76 3.74 -13.59
CA GLN A 179 15.96 3.29 -12.86
C GLN A 179 16.00 3.69 -11.37
N ALA A 180 14.85 3.85 -10.71
CA ALA A 180 14.74 4.25 -9.31
C ALA A 180 15.43 5.60 -9.00
N ILE A 181 15.21 6.62 -9.84
CA ILE A 181 15.73 7.98 -9.63
C ILE A 181 15.19 8.66 -8.35
N GLY A 182 14.05 8.19 -7.85
CA GLY A 182 13.40 8.72 -6.66
C GLY A 182 13.00 7.63 -5.67
N VAL A 183 12.82 8.03 -4.41
CA VAL A 183 12.39 7.18 -3.30
C VAL A 183 11.40 7.93 -2.42
N VAL A 184 10.30 7.27 -2.05
CA VAL A 184 9.37 7.74 -1.02
C VAL A 184 9.53 6.86 0.22
N VAL A 185 9.80 7.49 1.36
CA VAL A 185 9.87 6.86 2.67
C VAL A 185 8.64 7.31 3.46
N ARG A 186 7.88 6.38 4.01
CA ARG A 186 6.74 6.66 4.89
C ARG A 186 7.02 6.05 6.25
N ILE A 187 6.85 6.84 7.30
CA ILE A 187 7.17 6.48 8.68
C ILE A 187 5.92 6.65 9.53
N ALA A 188 5.69 5.72 10.45
CA ALA A 188 4.71 5.83 11.52
C ALA A 188 5.40 5.48 12.85
N ALA A 189 5.24 6.29 13.89
CA ALA A 189 5.84 6.05 15.19
C ALA A 189 4.93 6.45 16.36
N VAL A 190 5.18 5.85 17.52
CA VAL A 190 4.48 6.19 18.77
C VAL A 190 4.95 7.52 19.36
N THR A 191 6.22 7.91 19.12
CA THR A 191 6.78 9.21 19.56
C THR A 191 7.33 10.04 18.40
N THR A 192 7.26 11.36 18.54
CA THR A 192 7.89 12.33 17.62
C THR A 192 9.40 12.18 17.63
N GLU A 193 10.00 11.97 18.80
CA GLU A 193 11.45 11.79 18.97
C GLU A 193 11.99 10.65 18.10
N SER A 194 11.29 9.52 18.03
CA SER A 194 11.71 8.38 17.22
C SER A 194 11.76 8.73 15.72
N VAL A 195 10.82 9.55 15.25
CA VAL A 195 10.83 10.07 13.87
C VAL A 195 11.97 11.04 13.66
N TYR A 196 12.18 12.00 14.56
CA TYR A 196 13.28 12.96 14.46
C TYR A 196 14.65 12.28 14.49
N MET A 197 14.85 11.29 15.34
CA MET A 197 16.09 10.51 15.40
C MET A 197 16.36 9.78 14.09
N PHE A 198 15.34 9.15 13.51
CA PHE A 198 15.46 8.52 12.19
C PHE A 198 15.79 9.54 11.08
N LEU A 199 15.05 10.64 11.03
CA LEU A 199 15.24 11.69 10.01
C LEU A 199 16.61 12.34 10.12
N ARG A 200 17.05 12.72 11.32
CA ARG A 200 18.38 13.30 11.55
C ARG A 200 19.48 12.33 11.17
N HIS A 201 19.38 11.07 11.58
CA HIS A 201 20.39 10.05 11.29
C HIS A 201 20.58 9.84 9.78
N HIS A 202 19.48 9.67 9.04
CA HIS A 202 19.54 9.35 7.61
C HIS A 202 19.75 10.57 6.72
N LEU A 203 19.20 11.72 7.09
CA LEU A 203 19.27 12.94 6.28
C LEU A 203 20.46 13.82 6.65
N ALA A 204 21.26 13.47 7.67
CA ALA A 204 22.50 14.19 7.99
C ALA A 204 23.45 14.31 6.79
N THR A 205 23.51 13.27 5.97
CA THR A 205 24.30 13.25 4.72
C THR A 205 23.87 14.31 3.71
N LEU A 206 22.67 14.87 3.83
CA LEU A 206 22.19 15.96 2.98
C LEU A 206 22.83 17.31 3.30
N GLU A 207 23.48 17.47 4.45
CA GLU A 207 24.20 18.69 4.80
C GLU A 207 25.24 19.07 3.74
N LEU A 208 25.92 18.09 3.15
CA LEU A 208 26.87 18.30 2.06
C LEU A 208 26.25 18.92 0.80
N PHE A 209 24.94 18.76 0.62
CA PHE A 209 24.20 19.29 -0.53
C PHE A 209 23.40 20.54 -0.20
N LEU A 210 22.94 20.68 1.05
CA LEU A 210 22.04 21.74 1.49
C LEU A 210 22.77 22.87 2.27
N GLY A 211 24.01 22.62 2.70
CA GLY A 211 24.78 23.54 3.54
C GLY A 211 24.36 23.57 5.01
N VAL A 212 23.30 22.86 5.39
CA VAL A 212 22.78 22.72 6.76
C VAL A 212 22.22 21.31 6.96
N THR A 213 22.33 20.77 8.18
CA THR A 213 21.73 19.47 8.51
C THR A 213 20.21 19.61 8.60
N PRO A 214 19.41 18.80 7.88
CA PRO A 214 17.95 18.82 8.01
C PRO A 214 17.49 18.43 9.41
N TYR A 215 16.39 19.06 9.87
CA TYR A 215 15.72 18.76 11.14
C TYR A 215 16.58 18.99 12.40
N GLN A 216 17.55 19.92 12.39
CA GLN A 216 18.23 20.39 13.61
C GLN A 216 17.24 20.96 14.64
#